data_AF-A0A960QZH0-F1
#
_entry.id   AF-A0A960QZH0-F1
#
_cell.length_a   1.000
_cell.length_b   1.000
_cell.length_c   1.000
_cell.angle_alpha   90.00
_cell.angle_beta   90.00
_cell.angle_gamma   90.00
#
_symmetry.space_group_name_H-M   'P 1'
#
loop_
_entity.id
_entity.type
_entity.pdbx_description
1 polymer ?
#
loop_
_entity_poly.entity_id
_entity_poly.type
_entity_poly.pdbx_seq_one_letter_code
_entity_poly.pdbx_strand_id
1 'polypeptide(L)'
;DGWLYGCHGVFTHSKVGKPGAPDEQRVGLNAGVWRFHPVRREFEVFAHGTSNPWGLDFDKNGEAFVTACVIPHLFHMVQGGRYHRQGGQHFNPHTYDDIKTIADHAHYAGDIRDNAHWGKVPTLKEDTLTLGGGHAHCGLTIYQGDQFPSEFRGKLLFTNLHGHSIISDYTVPEGSG
;
A
#
# COMPACT_ATOMS: atom_id res chain seq x y z
N ASP A 1 3.57 18.76 1.03
CA ASP A 1 4.25 19.13 2.29
C ASP A 1 5.79 19.23 2.17
N GLY A 2 6.37 18.99 0.99
CA GLY A 2 7.82 19.08 0.76
C GLY A 2 8.58 17.77 1.01
N TRP A 3 7.89 16.68 1.33
CA TRP A 3 8.48 15.36 1.54
C TRP A 3 8.41 14.51 0.27
N LEU A 4 9.41 13.65 0.09
CA LEU A 4 9.36 12.51 -0.81
C LEU A 4 8.80 11.33 -0.04
N TYR A 5 7.98 10.50 -0.68
CA TYR A 5 7.39 9.32 -0.08
C TYR A 5 7.80 8.07 -0.85
N GLY A 6 7.83 6.94 -0.17
CA GLY A 6 8.02 5.66 -0.83
C GLY A 6 7.55 4.48 -0.01
N CYS A 7 7.38 3.37 -0.72
CA CYS A 7 6.91 2.11 -0.16
C CYS A 7 8.07 1.21 0.27
N HIS A 8 7.82 0.33 1.23
CA HIS A 8 8.77 -0.68 1.67
C HIS A 8 8.07 -2.00 2.00
N GLY A 9 8.60 -3.12 1.50
CA GLY A 9 8.01 -4.45 1.69
C GLY A 9 8.26 -5.06 3.08
N VAL A 10 7.43 -6.03 3.45
CA VAL A 10 7.38 -6.68 4.77
C VAL A 10 8.55 -7.62 5.08
N PHE A 11 9.07 -8.32 4.07
CA PHE A 11 10.17 -9.29 4.23
C PHE A 11 11.55 -8.70 3.91
N THR A 12 11.61 -7.43 3.56
CA THR A 12 12.86 -6.68 3.47
C THR A 12 13.08 -5.98 4.81
N HIS A 13 14.25 -6.16 5.41
CA HIS A 13 14.59 -5.56 6.70
C HIS A 13 15.72 -4.56 6.51
N SER A 14 15.41 -3.28 6.71
CA SER A 14 16.33 -2.17 6.50
C SER A 14 16.64 -1.45 7.80
N LYS A 15 17.87 -0.92 7.88
CA LYS A 15 18.32 0.05 8.90
C LYS A 15 18.70 1.35 8.19
N VAL A 16 17.75 2.27 8.11
CA VAL A 16 17.89 3.51 7.33
C VAL A 16 18.60 4.58 8.16
N GLY A 17 19.65 5.17 7.60
CA GLY A 17 20.39 6.26 8.23
C GLY A 17 21.36 6.90 7.24
N LYS A 18 21.91 8.06 7.61
CA LYS A 18 22.90 8.76 6.79
C LYS A 18 24.14 7.87 6.54
N PRO A 19 24.85 8.03 5.41
CA PRO A 19 26.13 7.35 5.21
C PRO A 19 27.08 7.59 6.40
N GLY A 20 27.70 6.53 6.90
CA GLY A 20 28.57 6.58 8.10
C GLY A 20 27.86 6.62 9.45
N ALA A 21 26.53 6.72 9.51
CA ALA A 21 25.80 6.64 10.77
C ALA A 21 25.98 5.24 11.41
N PRO A 22 26.28 5.17 12.73
CA PRO A 22 26.34 3.92 13.46
C PRO A 22 24.95 3.28 13.55
N ASP A 23 24.91 1.98 13.82
CA ASP A 23 23.69 1.18 13.76
C ASP A 23 22.61 1.64 14.74
N GLU A 24 22.99 2.16 15.90
CA GLU A 24 22.09 2.65 16.94
C GLU A 24 21.35 3.94 16.54
N GLN A 25 21.86 4.66 15.53
CA GLN A 25 21.24 5.87 14.98
C GLN A 25 20.37 5.58 13.76
N ARG A 26 20.25 4.32 13.34
CA ARG A 26 19.48 3.93 12.17
C ARG A 26 18.04 3.59 12.55
N VAL A 27 17.11 4.00 11.70
CA VAL A 27 15.69 3.71 11.83
C VAL A 27 15.40 2.35 11.20
N GLY A 28 14.85 1.42 12.00
CA GLY A 28 14.38 0.13 11.50
C GLY A 28 13.16 0.29 10.60
N LEU A 29 13.16 -0.37 9.44
CA LEU A 29 12.04 -0.36 8.51
C LEU A 29 11.84 -1.74 7.89
N ASN A 30 10.62 -2.25 8.05
CA ASN A 30 10.04 -3.33 7.28
C ASN A 30 8.52 -3.11 7.22
N ALA A 31 7.91 -3.28 6.05
CA ALA A 31 6.51 -2.96 5.76
C ALA A 31 6.08 -1.52 6.10
N GLY A 32 5.72 -0.75 5.08
CA GLY A 32 5.01 0.51 5.27
C GLY A 32 5.40 1.59 4.27
N VAL A 33 5.11 2.83 4.66
CA VAL A 33 5.45 4.03 3.90
C VAL A 33 6.50 4.82 4.67
N TRP A 34 7.58 5.18 3.99
CA TRP A 34 8.58 6.11 4.51
C TRP A 34 8.44 7.46 3.85
N ARG A 35 9.01 8.49 4.48
CA ARG A 35 9.18 9.80 3.86
C ARG A 35 10.55 10.40 4.14
N PHE A 36 11.05 11.18 3.17
CA PHE A 36 12.33 11.87 3.27
C PHE A 36 12.20 13.33 2.85
N HIS A 37 12.69 14.26 3.68
CA HIS A 37 12.69 15.68 3.36
C HIS A 37 14.01 16.07 2.69
N PRO A 38 14.04 16.44 1.40
CA PRO A 38 15.29 16.61 0.65
C PRO A 38 16.15 17.80 1.10
N VAL A 39 15.53 18.89 1.57
CA VAL A 39 16.26 20.07 2.07
C VAL A 39 16.83 19.82 3.48
N ARG A 40 15.98 19.40 4.43
CA ARG A 40 16.36 19.14 5.84
C ARG A 40 17.15 17.85 6.03
N ARG A 41 17.12 16.94 5.05
CA ARG A 41 17.76 15.62 5.07
C ARG A 41 17.31 14.77 6.26
N GLU A 42 16.01 14.75 6.48
CA GLU A 42 15.35 14.01 7.56
C GLU A 42 14.59 12.82 6.95
N PHE A 43 14.68 11.68 7.63
CA PHE A 43 13.99 10.45 7.25
C PHE A 43 13.03 10.05 8.36
N GLU A 44 11.82 9.64 7.98
CA GLU A 44 10.79 9.17 8.90
C GLU A 44 10.09 7.95 8.31
N VAL A 45 9.64 7.05 9.19
CA VAL A 45 8.60 6.08 8.80
C VAL A 45 7.26 6.78 8.97
N PHE A 46 6.59 7.05 7.85
CA PHE A 46 5.30 7.75 7.84
C PHE A 46 4.21 6.86 8.43
N ALA A 47 4.15 5.59 8.02
CA ALA A 47 3.21 4.60 8.54
C ALA A 47 3.84 3.20 8.50
N HIS A 48 3.51 2.35 9.47
CA HIS A 48 4.03 0.98 9.58
C HIS A 48 2.96 -0.04 9.18
N GLY A 49 3.39 -1.12 8.55
CA GLY A 49 2.56 -2.30 8.31
C GLY A 49 2.31 -2.56 6.84
N THR A 50 1.17 -3.16 6.49
CA THR A 50 0.88 -3.75 5.17
C THR A 50 1.77 -4.95 4.84
N SER A 51 1.90 -5.25 3.56
CA SER A 51 2.62 -6.38 2.99
C SER A 51 3.76 -5.86 2.10
N ASN A 52 3.55 -5.85 0.80
CA ASN A 52 4.36 -5.24 -0.22
C ASN A 52 3.51 -4.15 -0.89
N PRO A 53 3.54 -2.91 -0.37
CA PRO A 53 2.82 -1.82 -0.98
C PRO A 53 3.53 -1.40 -2.28
N TRP A 54 2.79 -1.37 -3.39
CA TRP A 54 3.31 -1.00 -4.71
C TRP A 54 2.67 0.26 -5.29
N GLY A 55 1.64 0.79 -4.63
CA GLY A 55 1.04 2.06 -4.96
C GLY A 55 0.90 2.93 -3.72
N LEU A 56 1.18 4.21 -3.90
CA LEU A 56 0.92 5.27 -2.95
C LEU A 56 0.54 6.50 -3.76
N ASP A 57 -0.60 7.11 -3.43
CA ASP A 57 -0.98 8.40 -3.99
C ASP A 57 -1.84 9.19 -3.01
N PHE A 58 -2.02 10.47 -3.30
CA PHE A 58 -2.76 11.41 -2.46
C PHE A 58 -3.99 11.91 -3.19
N ASP A 59 -5.10 12.02 -2.46
CA ASP A 59 -6.31 12.61 -3.01
C ASP A 59 -6.22 14.15 -3.08
N LYS A 60 -7.30 14.80 -3.52
CA LYS A 60 -7.37 16.28 -3.61
C LYS A 60 -7.26 16.99 -2.25
N ASN A 61 -7.53 16.29 -1.14
CA ASN A 61 -7.45 16.81 0.22
C ASN A 61 -6.06 16.55 0.84
N GLY A 62 -5.20 15.80 0.17
CA GLY A 62 -3.89 15.39 0.69
C GLY A 62 -3.96 14.15 1.58
N GLU A 63 -5.03 13.38 1.50
CA GLU A 63 -5.19 12.09 2.19
C GLU A 63 -4.43 11.00 1.44
N ALA A 64 -3.64 10.20 2.16
CA ALA A 64 -2.74 9.22 1.56
C ALA A 64 -3.41 7.85 1.43
N PHE A 65 -3.35 7.23 0.26
CA PHE A 65 -3.89 5.88 0.05
C PHE A 65 -2.79 4.96 -0.47
N VAL A 66 -2.83 3.70 -0.05
CA VAL A 66 -1.85 2.70 -0.46
C VAL A 66 -2.54 1.46 -1.00
N THR A 67 -2.04 0.97 -2.12
CA THR A 67 -2.36 -0.38 -2.62
C THR A 67 -1.29 -1.37 -2.20
N ALA A 68 -1.72 -2.55 -1.76
CA ALA A 68 -0.85 -3.60 -1.24
C ALA A 68 -1.15 -4.97 -1.87
N CYS A 69 -0.14 -5.83 -1.93
CA CYS A 69 -0.29 -7.19 -2.47
C CYS A 69 -0.55 -8.23 -1.36
N VAL A 70 -1.09 -9.41 -1.69
CA VAL A 70 -1.25 -10.58 -0.77
C VAL A 70 -2.21 -10.39 0.42
N ILE A 71 -2.29 -9.23 1.05
CA ILE A 71 -3.30 -8.90 2.06
C ILE A 71 -4.42 -8.09 1.36
N PRO A 72 -5.49 -7.67 2.06
CA PRO A 72 -6.47 -6.77 1.46
C PRO A 72 -5.81 -5.55 0.82
N HIS A 73 -6.39 -5.09 -0.28
CA HIS A 73 -5.65 -4.36 -1.30
C HIS A 73 -5.56 -2.85 -1.06
N LEU A 74 -6.36 -2.24 -0.17
CA LEU A 74 -6.46 -0.79 -0.06
C LEU A 74 -6.53 -0.29 1.39
N PHE A 75 -5.69 0.70 1.71
CA PHE A 75 -5.61 1.32 3.03
C PHE A 75 -5.58 2.85 2.93
N HIS A 76 -6.34 3.54 3.79
CA HIS A 76 -6.20 4.97 4.05
C HIS A 76 -5.11 5.19 5.11
N MET A 77 -4.02 5.84 4.72
CA MET A 77 -2.79 6.03 5.49
C MET A 77 -2.77 7.34 6.26
N VAL A 78 -2.60 7.26 7.58
CA VAL A 78 -2.37 8.38 8.48
C VAL A 78 -0.98 8.31 9.09
N GLN A 79 -0.37 9.48 9.33
CA GLN A 79 0.97 9.54 9.90
C GLN A 79 1.02 8.88 11.28
N GLY A 80 2.02 8.01 11.50
CA GLY A 80 2.21 7.23 12.72
C GLY A 80 1.30 5.99 12.82
N GLY A 81 0.43 5.76 11.84
CA GLY A 81 -0.49 4.62 11.82
C GLY A 81 0.23 3.28 11.76
N ARG A 82 -0.41 2.26 12.32
CA ARG A 82 0.05 0.86 12.33
C ARG A 82 -1.03 0.00 11.70
N TYR A 83 -0.73 -0.54 10.54
CA TYR A 83 -1.68 -1.20 9.65
C TYR A 83 -1.50 -2.71 9.66
N HIS A 84 -2.58 -3.41 9.29
CA HIS A 84 -2.61 -4.85 9.12
C HIS A 84 -1.36 -5.32 8.38
N ARG A 85 -0.65 -6.31 8.92
CA ARG A 85 0.60 -6.83 8.34
C ARG A 85 0.44 -8.24 7.82
N GLN A 86 1.05 -8.53 6.69
CA GLN A 86 1.13 -9.91 6.18
C GLN A 86 1.85 -10.85 7.14
N GLY A 87 2.85 -10.33 7.86
CA GLY A 87 3.63 -11.13 8.79
C GLY A 87 4.61 -10.32 9.62
N GLY A 88 5.17 -11.01 10.62
CA GLY A 88 6.05 -10.41 11.63
C GLY A 88 5.30 -9.56 12.66
N GLN A 89 6.04 -9.07 13.65
CA GLN A 89 5.54 -8.14 14.65
C GLN A 89 5.97 -6.72 14.30
N HIS A 90 5.20 -5.73 14.76
CA HIS A 90 5.65 -4.33 14.71
C HIS A 90 6.87 -4.15 15.63
N PHE A 91 7.73 -3.19 15.30
CA PHE A 91 8.87 -2.82 16.16
C PHE A 91 8.43 -2.34 17.54
N ASN A 92 7.26 -1.70 17.63
CA ASN A 92 6.69 -1.27 18.91
C ASN A 92 5.92 -2.43 19.56
N PRO A 93 6.39 -2.98 20.70
CA PRO A 93 5.73 -4.10 21.39
C PRO A 93 4.39 -3.71 22.00
N HIS A 94 4.08 -2.42 22.11
CA HIS A 94 2.80 -1.90 22.61
C HIS A 94 1.79 -1.62 21.49
N THR A 95 1.92 -2.33 20.37
CA THR A 95 0.90 -2.32 19.31
C THR A 95 -0.13 -3.39 19.63
N TYR A 96 -1.27 -2.99 20.18
CA TYR A 96 -2.30 -3.92 20.63
C TYR A 96 -3.25 -4.36 19.51
N ASP A 97 -3.46 -3.50 18.51
CA ASP A 97 -4.21 -3.85 17.31
C ASP A 97 -3.73 -3.01 16.11
N ASP A 98 -4.03 -3.53 14.93
CA ASP A 98 -3.73 -2.92 13.63
C ASP A 98 -4.95 -2.20 13.05
N ILE A 99 -4.71 -1.05 12.42
CA ILE A 99 -5.67 -0.40 11.51
C ILE A 99 -5.91 -1.35 10.31
N LYS A 100 -7.18 -1.64 10.02
CA LYS A 100 -7.59 -2.59 8.99
C LYS A 100 -7.75 -1.90 7.62
N THR A 101 -7.99 -2.73 6.61
CA THR A 101 -8.29 -2.31 5.24
C THR A 101 -9.56 -1.47 5.19
N ILE A 102 -9.62 -0.57 4.21
CA ILE A 102 -10.86 0.17 3.86
C ILE A 102 -11.60 -0.48 2.69
N ALA A 103 -10.99 -1.47 2.03
CA ALA A 103 -11.65 -2.24 0.97
C ALA A 103 -12.81 -3.07 1.53
N ASP A 104 -13.96 -3.02 0.86
CA ASP A 104 -15.16 -3.82 1.13
C ASP A 104 -15.21 -5.11 0.30
N HIS A 105 -14.27 -5.30 -0.63
CA HIS A 105 -14.19 -6.46 -1.51
C HIS A 105 -12.75 -6.92 -1.74
N ALA A 106 -12.62 -8.10 -2.34
CA ALA A 106 -11.36 -8.67 -2.79
C ALA A 106 -11.36 -8.79 -4.31
N HIS A 107 -10.17 -8.63 -4.90
CA HIS A 107 -9.98 -8.79 -6.34
C HIS A 107 -9.68 -10.24 -6.77
N TYR A 108 -10.07 -11.21 -5.93
CA TYR A 108 -9.85 -12.63 -6.15
C TYR A 108 -10.95 -13.45 -5.46
N ALA A 109 -11.17 -14.66 -5.96
CA ALA A 109 -12.12 -15.60 -5.36
C ALA A 109 -11.41 -16.55 -4.37
N GLY A 110 -12.15 -16.98 -3.35
CA GLY A 110 -11.68 -18.00 -2.39
C GLY A 110 -10.60 -17.51 -1.42
N ASP A 111 -9.70 -18.42 -1.05
CA ASP A 111 -8.61 -18.11 -0.11
C ASP A 111 -7.44 -17.43 -0.84
N ILE A 112 -6.74 -16.54 -0.13
CA ILE A 112 -5.56 -15.87 -0.66
C ILE A 112 -4.47 -16.86 -1.10
N ARG A 113 -4.32 -18.00 -0.39
CA ARG A 113 -3.32 -19.03 -0.66
C ARG A 113 -3.52 -19.68 -2.02
N ASP A 114 -4.76 -19.75 -2.51
CA ASP A 114 -5.08 -20.31 -3.83
C ASP A 114 -4.59 -19.42 -4.97
N ASN A 115 -4.38 -18.13 -4.68
CA ASN A 115 -4.05 -17.11 -5.65
C ASN A 115 -2.61 -16.60 -5.48
N ALA A 116 -1.85 -17.09 -4.48
CA ALA A 116 -0.49 -16.66 -4.15
C ALA A 116 0.58 -17.57 -4.76
N HIS A 117 1.18 -17.12 -5.86
CA HIS A 117 1.96 -18.01 -6.75
C HIS A 117 3.49 -17.91 -6.60
N TRP A 118 4.01 -17.05 -5.72
CA TRP A 118 5.41 -17.02 -5.26
C TRP A 118 6.48 -17.26 -6.34
N GLY A 119 6.39 -16.54 -7.47
CA GLY A 119 7.35 -16.65 -8.57
C GLY A 119 7.00 -17.69 -9.65
N LYS A 120 5.86 -18.37 -9.54
CA LYS A 120 5.28 -19.17 -10.63
C LYS A 120 4.31 -18.32 -11.45
N VAL A 121 4.25 -18.58 -12.76
CA VAL A 121 3.21 -18.00 -13.63
C VAL A 121 1.90 -18.75 -13.36
N PRO A 122 0.86 -18.08 -12.86
CA PRO A 122 -0.39 -18.76 -12.57
C PRO A 122 -1.27 -18.95 -13.79
N THR A 123 -2.00 -20.06 -13.80
CA THR A 123 -3.28 -20.13 -14.50
C THR A 123 -4.34 -19.58 -13.54
N LEU A 124 -4.83 -18.37 -13.80
CA LEU A 124 -5.90 -17.80 -12.99
C LEU A 124 -7.23 -18.51 -13.27
N LYS A 125 -8.00 -18.74 -12.20
CA LYS A 125 -9.39 -19.18 -12.33
C LYS A 125 -10.25 -18.04 -12.87
N GLU A 126 -11.29 -18.40 -13.62
CA GLU A 126 -12.19 -17.45 -14.28
C GLU A 126 -12.88 -16.51 -13.29
N ASP A 127 -13.26 -17.01 -12.12
CA ASP A 127 -13.83 -16.21 -11.03
C ASP A 127 -12.86 -15.13 -10.53
N THR A 128 -11.59 -15.46 -10.26
CA THR A 128 -10.57 -14.48 -9.89
C THR A 128 -10.32 -13.46 -11.00
N LEU A 129 -10.34 -13.86 -12.28
CA LEU A 129 -10.22 -12.93 -13.40
C LEU A 129 -11.36 -11.91 -13.43
N THR A 130 -12.61 -12.36 -13.26
CA THR A 130 -13.77 -11.46 -13.25
C THR A 130 -13.76 -10.49 -12.07
N LEU A 131 -13.15 -10.87 -10.96
CA LEU A 131 -12.96 -10.02 -9.79
C LEU A 131 -11.77 -9.07 -9.90
N GLY A 132 -11.05 -8.99 -11.03
CA GLY A 132 -9.93 -8.05 -11.18
C GLY A 132 -8.55 -8.69 -11.08
N GLY A 133 -8.46 -10.01 -11.01
CA GLY A 133 -7.28 -10.76 -11.42
C GLY A 133 -6.34 -11.22 -10.33
N GLY A 134 -6.58 -10.92 -9.05
CA GLY A 134 -5.74 -11.43 -7.98
C GLY A 134 -5.37 -10.39 -6.94
N HIS A 135 -4.36 -10.71 -6.15
CA HIS A 135 -3.83 -9.87 -5.08
C HIS A 135 -2.48 -9.21 -5.41
N ALA A 136 -2.11 -9.12 -6.70
CA ALA A 136 -0.87 -8.52 -7.15
C ALA A 136 -1.14 -7.15 -7.79
N HIS A 137 -1.50 -6.17 -6.95
CA HIS A 137 -1.83 -4.80 -7.38
C HIS A 137 -0.57 -3.94 -7.47
N CYS A 138 -0.39 -3.26 -8.59
CA CYS A 138 0.79 -2.43 -8.88
C CYS A 138 0.38 -0.98 -9.13
N GLY A 139 1.09 -0.06 -8.47
CA GLY A 139 0.85 1.37 -8.59
C GLY A 139 -0.45 1.81 -7.93
N LEU A 140 -0.63 3.11 -7.87
CA LEU A 140 -1.89 3.77 -7.54
C LEU A 140 -1.83 5.16 -8.15
N THR A 141 -2.93 5.58 -8.76
CA THR A 141 -3.15 6.95 -9.18
C THR A 141 -4.57 7.34 -8.82
N ILE A 142 -4.73 8.36 -8.00
CA ILE A 142 -6.02 9.00 -7.74
C ILE A 142 -6.19 10.07 -8.80
N TYR A 143 -7.05 9.81 -9.77
CA TYR A 143 -7.11 10.62 -10.98
C TYR A 143 -7.69 12.03 -10.70
N GLN A 144 -6.88 13.08 -10.81
CA GLN A 144 -7.32 14.48 -10.62
C GLN A 144 -7.32 15.31 -11.90
N GLY A 145 -7.02 14.69 -13.06
CA GLY A 145 -6.91 15.39 -14.34
C GLY A 145 -8.25 15.77 -14.99
N ASP A 146 -8.14 16.27 -16.22
CA ASP A 146 -9.24 16.64 -17.12
C ASP A 146 -9.15 15.99 -18.51
N GLN A 147 -8.19 15.09 -18.72
CA GLN A 147 -7.96 14.37 -19.98
C GLN A 147 -8.92 13.19 -20.18
N PHE A 148 -9.41 12.58 -19.11
CA PHE A 148 -10.44 11.55 -19.11
C PHE A 148 -11.80 12.16 -18.76
N PRO A 149 -12.91 11.48 -19.10
CA PRO A 149 -14.25 11.92 -18.72
C PRO A 149 -14.35 12.22 -17.22
N SER A 150 -15.16 13.21 -16.85
CA SER A 150 -15.24 13.73 -15.47
C SER A 150 -15.61 12.67 -14.43
N GLU A 151 -16.27 11.58 -14.83
CA GLU A 151 -16.58 10.44 -13.98
C GLU A 151 -15.34 9.70 -13.45
N PHE A 152 -14.16 9.86 -14.07
CA PHE A 152 -12.91 9.29 -13.57
C PHE A 152 -12.28 10.16 -12.47
N ARG A 153 -12.71 11.42 -12.31
CA ARG A 153 -12.10 12.31 -11.33
C ARG A 153 -12.33 11.79 -9.91
N GLY A 154 -11.25 11.61 -9.15
CA GLY A 154 -11.24 11.02 -7.82
C GLY A 154 -11.20 9.50 -7.80
N LYS A 155 -11.27 8.81 -8.95
CA LYS A 155 -11.15 7.35 -8.99
C LYS A 155 -9.72 6.89 -8.71
N LEU A 156 -9.61 5.78 -8.01
CA LEU A 156 -8.38 5.07 -7.73
C LEU A 156 -8.11 4.13 -8.91
N LEU A 157 -7.06 4.41 -9.66
CA LEU A 157 -6.61 3.60 -10.80
C LEU A 157 -5.31 2.88 -10.43
N PHE A 158 -5.31 1.57 -10.56
CA PHE A 158 -4.13 0.73 -10.32
C PHE A 158 -4.20 -0.51 -11.21
N THR A 159 -3.07 -1.19 -11.40
CA THR A 159 -3.01 -2.36 -12.29
C THR A 159 -3.00 -3.65 -11.49
N ASN A 160 -3.51 -4.73 -12.08
CA ASN A 160 -3.34 -6.08 -11.54
C ASN A 160 -2.41 -6.87 -12.45
N LEU A 161 -1.29 -7.35 -11.89
CA LEU A 161 -0.26 -8.02 -12.65
C LEU A 161 -0.73 -9.36 -13.23
N HIS A 162 -1.49 -10.14 -12.45
CA HIS A 162 -1.95 -11.45 -12.90
C HIS A 162 -3.15 -11.33 -13.84
N GLY A 163 -4.07 -10.38 -13.58
CA GLY A 163 -5.26 -10.13 -14.40
C GLY A 163 -5.00 -9.38 -15.70
N HIS A 164 -3.79 -8.82 -15.88
CA HIS A 164 -3.44 -7.98 -17.03
C HIS A 164 -4.44 -6.83 -17.26
N SER A 165 -4.93 -6.24 -16.17
CA SER A 165 -6.03 -5.27 -16.19
C SER A 165 -5.69 -4.02 -15.41
N ILE A 166 -6.43 -2.95 -15.72
CA ILE A 166 -6.52 -1.75 -14.88
C ILE A 166 -7.79 -1.89 -14.05
N ILE A 167 -7.65 -1.72 -12.75
CA ILE A 167 -8.73 -1.66 -11.77
C ILE A 167 -9.07 -0.18 -11.53
N SER A 168 -10.36 0.08 -11.36
CA SER A 168 -10.91 1.41 -11.19
C SER A 168 -11.89 1.41 -10.02
N ASP A 169 -11.39 1.80 -8.85
CA ASP A 169 -12.18 1.90 -7.62
C ASP A 169 -12.48 3.36 -7.28
N TYR A 170 -13.31 3.55 -6.26
CA TYR A 170 -13.60 4.85 -5.67
C TYR A 170 -13.79 4.69 -4.17
N THR A 171 -13.61 5.77 -3.43
CA THR A 171 -13.86 5.82 -1.99
C THR A 171 -15.09 6.68 -1.71
N VAL A 172 -15.81 6.34 -0.64
CA VAL A 172 -16.90 7.14 -0.09
C VAL A 172 -16.55 7.44 1.37
N PRO A 173 -16.61 8.71 1.82
CA PRO A 173 -16.41 9.03 3.22
C PRO A 173 -17.46 8.33 4.10
N GLU A 174 -17.00 7.61 5.12
CA GLU A 174 -17.85 6.95 6.10
C GLU A 174 -17.28 7.15 7.51
N GLY A 175 -18.12 7.64 8.43
CA GLY A 175 -17.70 7.93 9.81
C GLY A 175 -16.84 9.19 9.92
N SER A 176 -16.01 9.24 10.97
CA SER A 176 -15.23 10.43 11.36
C SER A 176 -13.72 10.16 11.40
N GLY A 177 -13.24 9.31 10.49
CA GLY A 177 -11.80 9.06 10.28
C GLY A 177 -11.19 10.08 9.35
#